data_AF-A0AA40AHE6-F1
#
_entry.id   AF-A0AA40AHE6-F1
#
_cell.length_a   1.000
_cell.length_b   1.000
_cell.length_c   1.000
_cell.angle_alpha   90.00
_cell.angle_beta   90.00
_cell.angle_gamma   90.00
#
_symmetry.space_group_name_H-M   'P 1'
#
loop_
_entity.id
_entity.type
_entity.pdbx_description
1 polymer ?
#
loop_
_entity_poly.entity_id
_entity_poly.type
_entity_poly.pdbx_seq_one_letter_code
_entity_poly.pdbx_strand_id
1 'polypeptide(L)'
;MDSLIDLSEKSNALDLSHIRHQLIRLEDTITFHLIERVQFPLNHNIYVPGAVRIPESDLSFMDWYLLEQERLQSLIRRYESPDEYPFFPDAVQKPILDSLDYPRILYPNDVNVNDKIKQFYTAQFLPKVCPDFGRGDRGVSQENYGSSATCDIACLQALSRRIHFGKFVAESKFQSETDRFTQLIRAGDRNGIGDAITNKAVEKKVLERLKLKAQTYGTDPSLGADAGEQVKINVDAVVAMYEDFVIPLTKEVEVEYLMQRLEPAQ
;
A
#
# COMPACT_ATOMS: atom_id res chain seq x y z
N MET A 1 -1.05 -12.84 14.91
CA MET A 1 0.34 -12.66 14.43
C MET A 1 1.08 -12.13 15.64
N ASP A 2 1.65 -13.01 16.46
CA ASP A 2 2.19 -12.69 17.81
C ASP A 2 3.58 -12.01 17.73
N SER A 3 3.78 -11.16 16.72
CA SER A 3 5.04 -10.48 16.49
C SER A 3 4.87 -8.97 16.56
N LEU A 4 5.56 -8.37 17.53
CA LEU A 4 5.96 -6.95 17.74
C LEU A 4 4.88 -5.85 17.67
N ILE A 5 3.90 -5.91 16.76
CA ILE A 5 2.73 -5.03 16.79
C ILE A 5 1.53 -5.86 17.18
N ASP A 6 1.25 -5.83 18.47
CA ASP A 6 -0.01 -6.29 18.99
C ASP A 6 -1.06 -5.19 18.83
N LEU A 7 -1.92 -5.33 17.81
CA LEU A 7 -3.07 -4.44 17.60
C LEU A 7 -4.17 -4.64 18.65
N SER A 8 -4.01 -5.59 19.59
CA SER A 8 -4.88 -5.72 20.76
C SER A 8 -4.47 -4.82 21.93
N GLU A 9 -3.30 -4.17 21.86
CA GLU A 9 -2.83 -3.22 22.88
C GLU A 9 -2.50 -1.84 22.29
N LYS A 10 -3.21 -0.80 22.75
CA LYS A 10 -3.06 0.57 22.23
C LYS A 10 -1.67 1.16 22.40
N SER A 11 -1.02 0.92 23.54
CA SER A 11 0.35 1.39 23.81
C SER A 11 1.36 0.80 22.83
N ASN A 12 1.22 -0.48 22.47
CA ASN A 12 2.12 -1.15 21.55
C ASN A 12 1.88 -0.70 20.11
N ALA A 13 0.61 -0.51 19.72
CA ALA A 13 0.23 -0.08 18.39
C ALA A 13 0.65 1.37 18.05
N LEU A 14 0.77 2.23 19.06
CA LEU A 14 1.12 3.65 18.90
C LEU A 14 2.58 3.98 19.25
N ASP A 15 3.38 2.99 19.62
CA ASP A 15 4.81 3.18 19.82
C ASP A 15 5.53 3.44 18.48
N LEU A 16 6.25 4.56 18.38
CA LEU A 16 6.93 4.97 17.14
C LEU A 16 8.01 3.99 16.70
N SER A 17 8.64 3.25 17.62
CA SER A 17 9.66 2.26 17.28
C SER A 17 9.03 1.02 16.64
N HIS A 18 7.89 0.56 17.18
CA HIS A 18 7.08 -0.52 16.61
C HIS A 18 6.53 -0.14 15.24
N ILE A 19 5.91 1.05 15.12
CA ILE A 19 5.42 1.58 13.85
C ILE A 19 6.54 1.60 12.81
N ARG A 20 7.73 2.12 13.17
CA ARG A 20 8.89 2.15 12.28
C ARG A 20 9.31 0.75 11.82
N HIS A 21 9.34 -0.24 12.73
CA HIS A 21 9.65 -1.62 12.35
C HIS A 21 8.65 -2.18 11.34
N GLN A 22 7.34 -1.94 11.53
CA GLN A 22 6.34 -2.42 10.59
C GLN A 22 6.45 -1.74 9.22
N LEU A 23 6.71 -0.44 9.19
CA LEU A 23 6.98 0.28 7.93
C LEU A 23 8.19 -0.31 7.19
N ILE A 24 9.27 -0.63 7.92
CA ILE A 24 10.47 -1.27 7.35
C ILE A 24 10.16 -2.66 6.80
N ARG A 25 9.34 -3.46 7.51
CA ARG A 25 8.91 -4.78 7.02
C ARG A 25 8.05 -4.67 5.76
N LEU A 26 7.15 -3.69 5.70
CA LEU A 26 6.32 -3.44 4.52
C LEU A 26 7.15 -3.01 3.32
N GLU A 27 8.28 -2.31 3.51
CA GLU A 27 9.24 -2.04 2.42
C GLU A 27 9.75 -3.34 1.78
N ASP A 28 10.06 -4.36 2.60
CA ASP A 28 10.53 -5.65 2.10
C ASP A 28 9.40 -6.38 1.37
N THR A 29 8.21 -6.46 1.98
CA THR A 29 7.02 -7.07 1.37
C THR A 29 6.71 -6.47 0.00
N ILE A 30 6.66 -5.13 -0.09
CA ILE A 30 6.39 -4.42 -1.35
C ILE A 30 7.48 -4.75 -2.37
N THR A 31 8.76 -4.69 -1.99
CA THR A 31 9.87 -4.97 -2.89
C THR A 31 9.78 -6.39 -3.47
N PHE A 32 9.47 -7.40 -2.65
CA PHE A 32 9.31 -8.77 -3.12
C PHE A 32 8.09 -8.95 -4.03
N HIS A 33 6.94 -8.38 -3.68
CA HIS A 33 5.76 -8.45 -4.56
C HIS A 33 6.01 -7.79 -5.91
N LEU A 34 6.75 -6.68 -5.92
CA LEU A 34 7.14 -6.02 -7.17
C LEU A 34 8.08 -6.90 -8.01
N ILE A 35 9.09 -7.54 -7.40
CA ILE A 35 9.97 -8.49 -8.09
C ILE A 35 9.17 -9.63 -8.72
N GLU A 36 8.14 -10.15 -8.04
CA GLU A 36 7.24 -11.15 -8.61
C GLU A 36 6.42 -10.59 -9.78
N ARG A 37 5.88 -9.38 -9.65
CA ARG A 37 5.04 -8.77 -10.69
C ARG A 37 5.81 -8.50 -11.98
N VAL A 38 7.05 -8.03 -11.90
CA VAL A 38 7.85 -7.64 -13.07
C VAL A 38 8.47 -8.82 -13.82
N GLN A 39 8.13 -10.06 -13.45
CA GLN A 39 8.40 -11.23 -14.29
C GLN A 39 7.44 -11.33 -15.50
N PHE A 40 6.30 -10.64 -15.43
CA PHE A 40 5.27 -10.65 -16.47
C PHE A 40 5.24 -9.33 -17.24
N PRO A 41 4.87 -9.34 -18.54
CA PRO A 41 4.59 -8.10 -19.27
C PRO A 41 3.45 -7.31 -18.62
N LEU A 42 3.18 -6.12 -19.14
CA LEU A 42 2.08 -5.29 -18.65
C LEU A 42 0.75 -6.04 -18.66
N ASN A 43 0.48 -6.87 -19.67
CA ASN A 43 -0.80 -7.58 -19.83
C ASN A 43 -1.99 -6.60 -19.78
N HIS A 44 -1.88 -5.55 -20.59
CA HIS A 44 -2.75 -4.37 -20.56
C HIS A 44 -4.25 -4.72 -20.52
N ASN A 45 -4.66 -5.78 -21.23
CA ASN A 45 -6.05 -6.19 -21.32
C ASN A 45 -6.69 -6.52 -19.96
N ILE A 46 -5.91 -6.88 -18.92
CA ILE A 46 -6.49 -7.17 -17.60
C ILE A 46 -7.04 -5.92 -16.89
N TYR A 47 -6.59 -4.72 -17.28
CA TYR A 47 -7.03 -3.45 -16.72
C TYR A 47 -8.11 -2.76 -17.56
N VAL A 48 -8.47 -3.32 -18.71
CA VAL A 48 -9.45 -2.73 -19.63
C VAL A 48 -10.80 -3.43 -19.46
N PRO A 49 -11.87 -2.72 -19.05
CA PRO A 49 -13.23 -3.26 -19.00
C PRO A 49 -13.64 -3.91 -20.34
N GLY A 50 -14.14 -5.14 -20.28
CA GLY A 50 -14.61 -5.88 -21.46
C GLY A 50 -13.52 -6.50 -22.35
N ALA A 51 -12.23 -6.21 -22.15
CA ALA A 51 -11.15 -6.83 -22.93
C ALA A 51 -10.95 -8.32 -22.59
N VAL A 52 -11.28 -8.71 -21.36
CA VAL A 52 -11.41 -10.10 -20.94
C VAL A 52 -12.88 -10.35 -20.65
N ARG A 53 -13.49 -11.35 -21.29
CA ARG A 53 -14.91 -11.66 -21.08
C ARG A 53 -15.11 -12.33 -19.73
N ILE A 54 -15.78 -11.64 -18.82
CA ILE A 54 -16.21 -12.17 -17.52
C ILE A 54 -17.73 -12.40 -17.57
N PRO A 55 -18.23 -13.58 -17.18
CA PRO A 55 -19.67 -13.80 -17.08
C PRO A 55 -20.33 -12.79 -16.13
N GLU A 56 -21.44 -12.19 -16.55
CA GLU A 56 -22.29 -11.34 -15.71
C GLU A 56 -21.58 -10.11 -15.08
N SER A 57 -20.47 -9.66 -15.66
CA SER A 57 -19.74 -8.48 -15.19
C SER A 57 -19.17 -7.68 -16.36
N ASP A 58 -19.23 -6.36 -16.22
CA ASP A 58 -18.61 -5.39 -17.15
C ASP A 58 -17.29 -4.82 -16.60
N LEU A 59 -16.79 -5.35 -15.47
CA LEU A 59 -15.54 -4.93 -14.87
C LEU A 59 -14.32 -5.39 -15.70
N SER A 60 -13.18 -4.73 -15.48
CA SER A 60 -11.89 -5.27 -15.92
C SER A 60 -11.59 -6.59 -15.20
N PHE A 61 -10.75 -7.44 -15.77
CA PHE A 61 -10.33 -8.70 -15.12
C PHE A 61 -9.69 -8.43 -13.75
N MET A 62 -8.88 -7.38 -13.66
CA MET A 62 -8.23 -6.96 -12.44
C MET A 62 -9.23 -6.49 -11.37
N ASP A 63 -10.19 -5.63 -11.75
CA ASP A 63 -11.19 -5.12 -10.81
C ASP A 63 -12.13 -6.23 -10.33
N TRP A 64 -12.60 -7.09 -11.23
CA TRP A 64 -13.43 -8.24 -10.86
C TRP A 64 -12.68 -9.17 -9.89
N TYR A 65 -11.43 -9.51 -10.20
CA TYR A 65 -10.66 -10.42 -9.36
C TYR A 65 -10.36 -9.83 -7.97
N LEU A 66 -9.99 -8.56 -7.90
CA LEU A 66 -9.79 -7.87 -6.63
C LEU A 66 -11.09 -7.81 -5.83
N LEU A 67 -12.20 -7.43 -6.46
CA LEU A 67 -13.52 -7.39 -5.82
C LEU A 67 -13.92 -8.75 -5.21
N GLU A 68 -13.74 -9.84 -5.95
CA GLU A 68 -14.03 -11.19 -5.43
C GLU A 68 -13.08 -11.61 -4.30
N GLN A 69 -11.80 -11.22 -4.36
CA GLN A 69 -10.85 -11.44 -3.27
C GLN A 69 -11.25 -10.68 -2.01
N GLU A 70 -11.63 -9.41 -2.12
CA GLU A 70 -12.07 -8.61 -0.97
C GLU A 70 -13.36 -9.18 -0.37
N ARG A 71 -14.31 -9.59 -1.22
CA ARG A 71 -15.52 -10.28 -0.78
C ARG A 71 -15.18 -11.52 0.04
N LEU A 72 -14.33 -12.40 -0.48
CA LEU A 72 -13.90 -13.62 0.24
C LEU A 72 -13.18 -13.29 1.55
N GLN A 73 -12.27 -12.32 1.53
CA GLN A 73 -11.45 -11.95 2.69
C GLN A 73 -12.26 -11.24 3.78
N SER A 74 -13.34 -10.55 3.42
CA SER A 74 -14.27 -9.94 4.39
C SER A 74 -14.96 -10.98 5.27
N LEU A 75 -15.30 -12.15 4.73
CA LEU A 75 -15.93 -13.24 5.47
C LEU A 75 -15.05 -13.72 6.65
N ILE A 76 -13.73 -13.61 6.50
CA ILE A 76 -12.74 -14.04 7.50
C ILE A 76 -12.18 -12.88 8.34
N ARG A 77 -12.92 -11.76 8.44
CA ARG A 77 -12.64 -10.58 9.29
C ARG A 77 -11.46 -9.72 8.86
N ARG A 78 -10.95 -9.84 7.63
CA ARG A 78 -9.79 -9.05 7.18
C ARG A 78 -9.98 -7.55 7.42
N TYR A 79 -11.15 -7.02 7.04
CA TYR A 79 -11.47 -5.60 7.13
C TYR A 79 -12.08 -5.17 8.47
N GLU A 80 -12.13 -6.05 9.48
CA GLU A 80 -12.32 -5.62 10.88
C GLU A 80 -10.99 -5.11 11.49
N SER A 81 -9.84 -5.47 10.90
CA SER A 81 -8.53 -5.01 11.36
C SER A 81 -8.34 -3.51 11.07
N PRO A 82 -7.81 -2.71 12.01
CA PRO A 82 -7.69 -1.26 11.86
C PRO A 82 -6.65 -0.80 10.81
N ASP A 83 -5.88 -1.73 10.25
CA ASP A 83 -4.84 -1.47 9.26
C ASP A 83 -5.11 -2.08 7.87
N GLU A 84 -6.30 -2.64 7.65
CA GLU A 84 -6.73 -3.20 6.36
C GLU A 84 -7.85 -2.35 5.75
N TYR A 85 -7.69 -1.96 4.47
CA TYR A 85 -8.58 -1.02 3.80
C TYR A 85 -9.05 -1.59 2.46
N PRO A 86 -10.37 -1.76 2.23
CA PRO A 86 -10.88 -2.33 0.99
C PRO A 86 -10.75 -1.33 -0.17
N PHE A 87 -10.45 -1.82 -1.37
CA PHE A 87 -10.52 -1.08 -2.63
C PHE A 87 -11.97 -0.98 -3.15
N PHE A 88 -12.82 -1.94 -2.78
CA PHE A 88 -14.24 -2.00 -3.08
C PHE A 88 -15.04 -2.15 -1.78
N PRO A 89 -15.28 -1.04 -1.05
CA PRO A 89 -16.04 -1.08 0.21
C PRO A 89 -17.41 -1.77 0.07
N ASP A 90 -18.09 -1.58 -1.06
CA ASP A 90 -19.39 -2.19 -1.35
C ASP A 90 -19.35 -3.72 -1.49
N ALA A 91 -18.17 -4.31 -1.67
CA ALA A 91 -17.98 -5.75 -1.77
C ALA A 91 -17.79 -6.44 -0.41
N VAL A 92 -17.53 -5.66 0.65
CA VAL A 92 -17.27 -6.17 2.00
C VAL A 92 -18.55 -6.73 2.60
N GLN A 93 -18.49 -7.98 3.07
CA GLN A 93 -19.60 -8.69 3.66
C GLN A 93 -19.46 -8.81 5.18
N LYS A 94 -20.56 -9.15 5.84
CA LYS A 94 -20.56 -9.50 7.27
C LYS A 94 -19.68 -10.75 7.49
N PRO A 95 -18.74 -10.71 8.45
CA PRO A 95 -17.91 -11.87 8.75
C PRO A 95 -18.73 -13.10 9.21
N ILE A 96 -18.22 -14.29 8.89
CA ILE A 96 -18.78 -15.58 9.35
C ILE A 96 -18.15 -16.07 10.66
N LEU A 97 -17.08 -15.40 11.10
CA LEU A 97 -16.37 -15.65 12.34
C LEU A 97 -16.82 -14.65 13.40
N ASP A 98 -16.74 -15.01 14.68
CA ASP A 98 -16.97 -14.07 15.79
C ASP A 98 -15.97 -12.91 15.71
N SER A 99 -16.43 -11.68 15.90
CA SER A 99 -15.57 -10.49 15.81
C SER A 99 -14.45 -10.52 16.86
N LEU A 100 -13.30 -9.95 16.49
CA LEU A 100 -12.21 -9.69 17.44
C LEU A 100 -12.45 -8.35 18.14
N ASP A 101 -12.18 -8.30 19.45
CA ASP A 101 -12.25 -7.05 20.21
C ASP A 101 -10.98 -6.23 20.01
N TYR A 102 -10.92 -5.48 18.92
CA TYR A 102 -9.83 -4.54 18.69
C TYR A 102 -10.05 -3.28 19.54
N PRO A 103 -9.07 -2.87 20.37
CA PRO A 103 -9.15 -1.60 21.06
C PRO A 103 -9.27 -0.45 20.05
N ARG A 104 -9.93 0.63 20.48
CA ARG A 104 -9.99 1.88 19.70
C ARG A 104 -8.62 2.59 19.69
N ILE A 105 -7.74 2.13 18.81
CA ILE A 105 -6.40 2.68 18.60
C ILE A 105 -6.51 4.02 17.89
N LEU A 106 -7.11 4.01 16.71
CA LEU A 106 -7.32 5.18 15.86
C LEU A 106 -8.62 5.89 16.23
N TYR A 107 -8.63 7.21 16.16
CA TYR A 107 -9.84 8.01 16.12
C TYR A 107 -10.75 7.61 14.94
N PRO A 108 -12.09 7.62 15.10
CA PRO A 108 -13.02 7.42 13.99
C PRO A 108 -12.71 8.36 12.83
N ASN A 109 -12.64 7.81 11.61
CA ASN A 109 -12.30 8.54 10.40
C ASN A 109 -12.76 7.75 9.17
N ASP A 110 -12.90 8.42 8.03
CA ASP A 110 -13.27 7.82 6.74
C ASP A 110 -12.14 7.85 5.69
N VAL A 111 -10.93 8.21 6.09
CA VAL A 111 -9.78 8.42 5.19
C VAL A 111 -9.43 7.12 4.45
N ASN A 112 -9.69 7.06 3.15
CA ASN A 112 -9.29 5.96 2.28
C ASN A 112 -8.82 6.51 0.93
N VAL A 113 -7.56 6.23 0.57
CA VAL A 113 -6.91 6.71 -0.66
C VAL A 113 -6.66 5.60 -1.67
N ASN A 114 -7.32 4.44 -1.53
CA ASN A 114 -7.12 3.27 -2.38
C ASN A 114 -7.36 3.55 -3.88
N ASP A 115 -8.28 4.45 -4.23
CA ASP A 115 -8.49 4.83 -5.63
C ASP A 115 -7.24 5.48 -6.23
N LYS A 116 -6.59 6.39 -5.50
CA LYS A 116 -5.33 7.03 -5.92
C LYS A 116 -4.22 5.98 -6.05
N ILE A 117 -4.14 5.04 -5.10
CA ILE A 117 -3.16 3.95 -5.11
C ILE A 117 -3.33 3.08 -6.35
N LYS A 118 -4.56 2.60 -6.62
CA LYS A 118 -4.86 1.75 -7.77
C LYS A 118 -4.56 2.48 -9.07
N GLN A 119 -5.02 3.73 -9.20
CA GLN A 119 -4.82 4.53 -10.41
C GLN A 119 -3.33 4.76 -10.71
N PHE A 120 -2.55 5.18 -9.72
CA PHE A 120 -1.11 5.38 -9.92
C PHE A 120 -0.41 4.06 -10.27
N TYR A 121 -0.71 2.99 -9.53
CA TYR A 121 -0.08 1.69 -9.74
C TYR A 121 -0.30 1.19 -11.17
N THR A 122 -1.54 1.17 -11.66
CA THR A 122 -1.87 0.62 -12.98
C THR A 122 -1.53 1.57 -14.13
N ALA A 123 -1.79 2.87 -13.99
CA ALA A 123 -1.69 3.81 -15.11
C ALA A 123 -0.31 4.47 -15.24
N GLN A 124 0.49 4.54 -14.16
CA GLN A 124 1.76 5.27 -14.16
C GLN A 124 2.95 4.40 -13.82
N PHE A 125 2.82 3.51 -12.84
CA PHE A 125 3.93 2.71 -12.35
C PHE A 125 4.18 1.48 -13.22
N LEU A 126 3.18 0.59 -13.39
CA LEU A 126 3.33 -0.65 -14.17
C LEU A 126 3.86 -0.44 -15.60
N PRO A 127 3.40 0.56 -16.39
CA PRO A 127 3.93 0.80 -17.74
C PRO A 127 5.43 1.12 -17.77
N LYS A 128 6.01 1.61 -16.65
CA LYS A 128 7.44 1.96 -16.56
C LYS A 128 8.31 0.80 -16.09
N VAL A 129 7.74 -0.20 -15.41
CA VAL A 129 8.50 -1.26 -14.74
C VAL A 129 8.29 -2.65 -15.31
N CYS A 130 7.16 -2.92 -15.95
CA CYS A 130 6.92 -4.19 -16.61
C CYS A 130 7.88 -4.34 -17.81
N PRO A 131 8.51 -5.51 -18.01
CA PRO A 131 9.39 -5.73 -19.14
C PRO A 131 8.65 -5.59 -20.47
N ASP A 132 9.30 -4.94 -21.43
CA ASP A 132 8.89 -4.94 -22.84
C ASP A 132 9.57 -6.12 -23.56
N PHE A 133 8.78 -7.09 -24.00
CA PHE A 133 9.27 -8.25 -24.74
C PHE A 133 9.29 -8.03 -26.27
N GLY A 134 9.17 -6.79 -26.73
CA GLY A 134 9.13 -6.43 -28.15
C GLY A 134 7.84 -6.86 -28.85
N ARG A 135 6.78 -7.10 -28.08
CA ARG A 135 5.47 -7.53 -28.58
C ARG A 135 4.34 -6.94 -27.75
N GLY A 136 3.21 -6.73 -28.40
CA GLY A 136 1.97 -6.36 -27.71
C GLY A 136 1.38 -7.52 -26.92
N ASP A 137 0.32 -7.22 -26.19
CA ASP A 137 -0.50 -8.19 -25.48
C ASP A 137 -1.06 -9.24 -26.46
N ARG A 138 -0.78 -10.52 -26.22
CA ARG A 138 -1.16 -11.64 -27.11
C ARG A 138 -2.55 -12.22 -26.82
N GLY A 139 -3.27 -11.72 -25.84
CA GLY A 139 -4.63 -12.14 -25.52
C GLY A 139 -4.74 -13.28 -24.52
N VAL A 140 -6.00 -13.58 -24.16
CA VAL A 140 -6.42 -14.48 -23.06
C VAL A 140 -5.84 -15.89 -23.10
N SER A 141 -5.45 -16.39 -24.28
CA SER A 141 -4.93 -17.76 -24.46
C SER A 141 -3.41 -17.85 -24.49
N GLN A 142 -2.69 -16.71 -24.46
CA GLN A 142 -1.23 -16.67 -24.61
C GLN A 142 -0.52 -15.91 -23.50
N GLU A 143 -1.22 -15.04 -22.77
CA GLU A 143 -0.67 -14.28 -21.66
C GLU A 143 -1.06 -14.84 -20.29
N ASN A 144 -0.20 -14.62 -19.30
CA ASN A 144 -0.41 -15.05 -17.91
C ASN A 144 -1.23 -14.02 -17.12
N TYR A 145 -2.47 -13.76 -17.54
CA TYR A 145 -3.35 -12.76 -16.93
C TYR A 145 -3.63 -13.05 -15.44
N GLY A 146 -3.93 -14.31 -15.11
CA GLY A 146 -4.20 -14.73 -13.74
C GLY A 146 -3.01 -14.50 -12.80
N SER A 147 -1.80 -14.87 -13.23
CA SER A 147 -0.57 -14.64 -12.47
C SER A 147 -0.29 -13.15 -12.28
N SER A 148 -0.45 -12.36 -13.35
CA SER A 148 -0.23 -10.90 -13.30
C SER A 148 -1.18 -10.23 -12.32
N ALA A 149 -2.49 -10.52 -12.42
CA ALA A 149 -3.50 -9.96 -11.54
C ALA A 149 -3.29 -10.41 -10.08
N THR A 150 -2.86 -11.64 -9.84
CA THR A 150 -2.53 -12.13 -8.48
C THR A 150 -1.36 -11.35 -7.88
N CYS A 151 -0.30 -11.12 -8.65
CA CYS A 151 0.83 -10.28 -8.21
C CYS A 151 0.40 -8.82 -7.99
N ASP A 152 -0.48 -8.28 -8.85
CA ASP A 152 -1.01 -6.92 -8.71
C ASP A 152 -1.78 -6.75 -7.41
N ILE A 153 -2.67 -7.69 -7.06
CA ILE A 153 -3.43 -7.65 -5.80
C ILE A 153 -2.49 -7.64 -4.60
N ALA A 154 -1.45 -8.49 -4.60
CA ALA A 154 -0.47 -8.50 -3.52
C ALA A 154 0.26 -7.16 -3.38
N CYS A 155 0.65 -6.54 -4.50
CA CYS A 155 1.26 -5.20 -4.50
C CYS A 155 0.29 -4.14 -3.97
N LEU A 156 -0.94 -4.09 -4.48
CA LEU A 156 -1.95 -3.11 -4.11
C LEU A 156 -2.32 -3.20 -2.63
N GLN A 157 -2.51 -4.40 -2.09
CA GLN A 157 -2.82 -4.60 -0.68
C GLN A 157 -1.64 -4.18 0.22
N ALA A 158 -0.40 -4.51 -0.16
CA ALA A 158 0.78 -4.10 0.61
C ALA A 158 1.01 -2.57 0.55
N LEU A 159 0.82 -1.94 -0.61
CA LEU A 159 0.89 -0.49 -0.79
C LEU A 159 -0.21 0.22 0.00
N SER A 160 -1.44 -0.28 -0.07
CA SER A 160 -2.58 0.23 0.71
C SER A 160 -2.25 0.23 2.19
N ARG A 161 -1.84 -0.92 2.74
CA ARG A 161 -1.47 -1.03 4.15
C ARG A 161 -0.33 -0.09 4.50
N ARG A 162 0.74 0.00 3.69
CA ARG A 162 1.89 0.88 3.94
C ARG A 162 1.51 2.37 3.96
N ILE A 163 0.67 2.80 3.04
CA ILE A 163 0.27 4.21 2.91
C ILE A 163 -0.72 4.57 4.03
N HIS A 164 -1.72 3.73 4.27
CA HIS A 164 -2.69 3.97 5.33
C HIS A 164 -2.12 3.79 6.74
N PHE A 165 -0.95 3.13 6.89
CA PHE A 165 -0.23 3.12 8.16
C PHE A 165 0.17 4.52 8.65
N GLY A 166 0.12 5.53 7.76
CA GLY A 166 0.19 6.95 8.11
C GLY A 166 -0.79 7.33 9.22
N LYS A 167 -1.97 6.70 9.33
CA LYS A 167 -2.91 6.98 10.43
C LYS A 167 -2.34 6.67 11.82
N PHE A 168 -1.60 5.57 11.96
CA PHE A 168 -0.94 5.20 13.21
C PHE A 168 0.22 6.16 13.53
N VAL A 169 0.97 6.57 12.50
CA VAL A 169 2.03 7.59 12.63
C VAL A 169 1.44 8.91 13.12
N ALA A 170 0.34 9.35 12.50
CA ALA A 170 -0.35 10.59 12.85
C ALA A 170 -0.91 10.56 14.27
N GLU A 171 -1.59 9.47 14.68
CA GLU A 171 -2.12 9.32 16.04
C GLU A 171 -0.99 9.34 17.09
N SER A 172 0.13 8.67 16.81
CA SER A 172 1.29 8.67 17.70
C SER A 172 1.91 10.07 17.85
N LYS A 173 2.04 10.82 16.75
CA LYS A 173 2.51 12.22 16.77
C LYS A 173 1.53 13.14 17.51
N PHE A 174 0.23 12.98 17.29
CA PHE A 174 -0.81 13.74 17.98
C PHE A 174 -0.74 13.54 19.49
N GLN A 175 -0.58 12.30 19.96
CA GLN A 175 -0.46 12.02 21.40
C GLN A 175 0.84 12.58 22.00
N SER A 176 1.91 12.64 21.22
CA SER A 176 3.20 13.18 21.68
C SER A 176 3.21 14.72 21.76
N GLU A 177 2.52 15.40 20.86
CA GLU A 177 2.50 16.87 20.75
C GLU A 177 1.06 17.43 20.66
N THR A 178 0.19 16.99 21.58
CA THR A 178 -1.26 17.24 21.52
C THR A 178 -1.63 18.71 21.41
N ASP A 179 -1.01 19.59 22.18
CA ASP A 179 -1.31 21.03 22.15
C ASP A 179 -0.98 21.64 20.78
N ARG A 180 0.16 21.29 20.21
CA ARG A 180 0.62 21.79 18.91
C ARG A 180 -0.33 21.35 17.80
N PHE A 181 -0.63 20.05 17.71
CA PHE A 181 -1.53 19.55 16.67
C PHE A 181 -2.96 20.04 16.88
N THR A 182 -3.44 20.19 18.12
CA THR A 182 -4.76 20.76 18.41
C THR A 182 -4.89 22.19 17.88
N GLN A 183 -3.87 23.02 18.05
CA GLN A 183 -3.85 24.38 17.51
C GLN A 183 -3.89 24.38 15.98
N LEU A 184 -3.05 23.56 15.33
CA LEU A 184 -3.00 23.46 13.87
C LEU A 184 -4.34 22.96 13.28
N ILE A 185 -4.94 21.93 13.88
CA ILE A 185 -6.23 21.36 13.44
C ILE A 185 -7.35 22.40 13.58
N ARG A 186 -7.44 23.10 14.73
CA ARG A 186 -8.45 24.15 14.94
C ARG A 186 -8.29 25.34 14.00
N ALA A 187 -7.07 25.64 13.58
CA ALA A 187 -6.79 26.68 12.60
C ALA A 187 -7.07 26.24 11.15
N GLY A 188 -7.35 24.94 10.90
CA GLY A 188 -7.47 24.40 9.55
C GLY A 188 -6.16 24.40 8.76
N ASP A 189 -5.02 24.47 9.45
CA ASP A 189 -3.70 24.68 8.83
C ASP A 189 -3.09 23.37 8.33
N ARG A 190 -3.62 22.88 7.20
CA ARG A 190 -3.17 21.65 6.53
C ARG A 190 -1.69 21.71 6.15
N ASN A 191 -1.19 22.88 5.74
CA ASN A 191 0.21 23.07 5.39
C ASN A 191 1.11 22.99 6.63
N GLY A 192 0.73 23.66 7.71
CA GLY A 192 1.43 23.59 8.99
C GLY A 192 1.46 22.18 9.58
N ILE A 193 0.38 21.41 9.42
CA ILE A 193 0.38 19.97 9.76
C ILE A 193 1.39 19.22 8.88
N GLY A 194 1.35 19.40 7.57
CA GLY A 194 2.26 18.76 6.60
C GLY A 194 3.74 19.03 6.91
N ASP A 195 4.08 20.27 7.28
CA ASP A 195 5.41 20.65 7.71
C ASP A 195 5.78 20.02 9.06
N ALA A 196 4.84 19.99 10.02
CA ALA A 196 5.05 19.42 11.35
C ALA A 196 5.33 17.92 11.33
N ILE A 197 4.70 17.18 10.40
CA ILE A 197 4.88 15.72 10.29
C ILE A 197 6.09 15.32 9.45
N THR A 198 6.66 16.24 8.66
CA THR A 198 7.74 15.97 7.71
C THR A 198 9.11 15.92 8.38
N ASN A 199 9.88 14.87 8.11
CA ASN A 199 11.28 14.79 8.50
C ASN A 199 12.14 14.37 7.30
N LYS A 200 12.68 15.37 6.60
CA LYS A 200 13.47 15.17 5.38
C LYS A 200 14.69 14.26 5.57
N ALA A 201 15.32 14.29 6.74
CA ALA A 201 16.46 13.43 7.04
C ALA A 201 16.04 11.96 7.18
N VAL A 202 14.85 11.69 7.73
CA VAL A 202 14.28 10.34 7.81
C VAL A 202 13.85 9.85 6.43
N GLU A 203 13.19 10.69 5.63
CA GLU A 203 12.78 10.35 4.26
C GLU A 203 13.99 9.96 3.40
N LYS A 204 15.06 10.75 3.44
CA LYS A 204 16.32 10.41 2.74
C LYS A 204 16.86 9.03 3.16
N LYS A 205 16.89 8.74 4.46
CA LYS A 205 17.33 7.42 4.97
C LYS A 205 16.42 6.27 4.53
N VAL A 206 15.12 6.51 4.38
CA VAL A 206 14.16 5.52 3.86
C VAL A 206 14.51 5.20 2.40
N LEU A 207 14.72 6.22 1.56
CA LEU A 207 15.05 6.05 0.15
C LEU A 207 16.41 5.36 -0.04
N GLU A 208 17.43 5.76 0.72
CA GLU A 208 18.76 5.12 0.69
C GLU A 208 18.68 3.64 1.07
N ARG A 209 17.94 3.31 2.13
CA ARG A 209 17.72 1.92 2.56
C ARG A 209 16.95 1.12 1.51
N LEU A 210 15.88 1.68 0.96
CA LEU A 210 15.06 1.04 -0.07
C LEU A 210 15.89 0.75 -1.33
N LYS A 211 16.73 1.71 -1.77
CA LYS A 211 17.63 1.52 -2.90
C LYS A 211 18.57 0.33 -2.68
N LEU A 212 19.20 0.26 -1.51
CA LEU A 212 20.09 -0.85 -1.15
C LEU A 212 19.35 -2.19 -1.12
N LYS A 213 18.15 -2.24 -0.54
CA LYS A 213 17.29 -3.44 -0.50
C LYS A 213 16.91 -3.91 -1.91
N ALA A 214 16.41 -3.00 -2.75
CA ALA A 214 16.01 -3.32 -4.11
C ALA A 214 17.19 -3.83 -4.97
N GLN A 215 18.38 -3.24 -4.81
CA GLN A 215 19.61 -3.74 -5.44
C GLN A 215 19.97 -5.16 -4.96
N THR A 216 19.90 -5.36 -3.64
CA THR A 216 20.28 -6.65 -3.01
C THR A 216 19.32 -7.76 -3.41
N TYR A 217 18.01 -7.54 -3.31
CA TYR A 217 16.98 -8.53 -3.63
C TYR A 217 16.80 -8.71 -5.15
N GLY A 218 17.09 -7.67 -5.92
CA GLY A 218 17.02 -7.66 -7.37
C GLY A 218 18.18 -8.37 -8.07
N THR A 219 19.20 -8.84 -7.35
CA THR A 219 20.39 -9.50 -7.92
C THR A 219 20.47 -10.95 -7.45
N ASP A 220 20.90 -11.87 -8.32
CA ASP A 220 21.22 -13.25 -7.91
C ASP A 220 22.65 -13.30 -7.32
N PRO A 221 22.83 -13.66 -6.03
CA PRO A 221 24.14 -13.72 -5.40
C PRO A 221 25.08 -14.78 -5.98
N SER A 222 24.56 -15.76 -6.72
CA SER A 222 25.35 -16.88 -7.26
C SER A 222 26.07 -16.55 -8.58
N LEU A 223 25.71 -15.45 -9.25
CA LEU A 223 26.18 -15.13 -10.60
C LEU A 223 27.52 -14.37 -10.67
N GLY A 224 28.14 -14.02 -9.54
CA GLY A 224 29.43 -13.33 -9.53
C GLY A 224 29.42 -11.95 -10.23
N ALA A 225 30.59 -11.45 -10.61
CA ALA A 225 30.75 -10.12 -11.21
C ALA A 225 30.27 -10.00 -12.69
N ASP A 226 29.87 -11.12 -13.31
CA ASP A 226 29.32 -11.17 -14.67
C ASP A 226 27.81 -10.86 -14.72
N ALA A 227 27.21 -10.45 -13.60
CA ALA A 227 25.78 -10.16 -13.42
C ALA A 227 25.26 -8.90 -14.15
N GLY A 228 26.02 -8.33 -15.09
CA GLY A 228 25.79 -7.01 -15.69
C GLY A 228 24.43 -6.78 -16.36
N GLU A 229 23.60 -7.81 -16.54
CA GLU A 229 22.31 -7.73 -17.24
C GLU A 229 21.12 -8.39 -16.52
N GLN A 230 21.29 -9.01 -15.34
CA GLN A 230 20.20 -9.75 -14.66
C GLN A 230 19.65 -9.05 -13.41
N VAL A 231 19.31 -7.76 -13.54
CA VAL A 231 18.58 -7.06 -12.47
C VAL A 231 17.10 -7.42 -12.58
N LYS A 232 16.55 -8.12 -11.58
CA LYS A 232 15.16 -8.57 -11.54
C LYS A 232 14.14 -7.43 -11.55
N ILE A 233 14.54 -6.23 -11.13
CA ILE A 233 13.65 -5.06 -11.03
C ILE A 233 14.40 -3.76 -11.28
N ASN A 234 13.73 -2.78 -11.91
CA ASN A 234 14.28 -1.45 -12.06
C ASN A 234 14.32 -0.72 -10.70
N VAL A 235 15.50 -0.69 -10.08
CA VAL A 235 15.74 -0.08 -8.76
C VAL A 235 15.33 1.39 -8.73
N ASP A 236 15.71 2.17 -9.74
CA ASP A 236 15.43 3.61 -9.73
C ASP A 236 13.93 3.88 -9.88
N ALA A 237 13.20 3.04 -10.61
CA ALA A 237 11.74 3.12 -10.67
C ALA A 237 11.07 2.80 -9.32
N VAL A 238 11.60 1.86 -8.54
CA VAL A 238 11.11 1.55 -7.19
C VAL A 238 11.38 2.71 -6.22
N VAL A 239 12.56 3.33 -6.31
CA VAL A 239 12.89 4.51 -5.50
C VAL A 239 12.00 5.68 -5.86
N ALA A 240 11.83 5.97 -7.14
CA ALA A 240 10.93 7.03 -7.63
C ALA A 240 9.47 6.78 -7.20
N MET A 241 9.01 5.53 -7.24
CA MET A 241 7.68 5.17 -6.71
C MET A 241 7.51 5.58 -5.24
N TYR A 242 8.55 5.39 -4.42
CA TYR A 242 8.49 5.77 -3.01
C TYR A 242 8.60 7.27 -2.78
N GLU A 243 9.52 7.92 -3.49
CA GLU A 243 9.78 9.36 -3.37
C GLU A 243 8.63 10.21 -3.88
N ASP A 244 8.11 9.87 -5.07
CA ASP A 244 7.14 10.70 -5.78
C ASP A 244 5.69 10.35 -5.44
N PHE A 245 5.43 9.17 -4.87
CA PHE A 245 4.07 8.70 -4.62
C PHE A 245 3.83 8.14 -3.22
N VAL A 246 4.54 7.08 -2.78
CA VAL A 246 4.22 6.43 -1.49
C VAL A 246 4.40 7.39 -0.31
N ILE A 247 5.53 8.10 -0.22
CA ILE A 247 5.80 9.05 0.86
C ILE A 247 4.82 10.23 0.81
N PRO A 248 4.64 10.95 -0.34
CA PRO A 248 3.67 12.03 -0.45
C PRO A 248 2.24 11.61 -0.09
N LEU A 249 1.76 10.47 -0.58
CA LEU A 249 0.39 10.02 -0.31
C LEU A 249 0.23 9.55 1.15
N THR A 250 1.28 9.00 1.78
CA THR A 250 1.28 8.72 3.23
C THR A 250 1.10 10.02 4.02
N LYS A 251 1.78 11.11 3.63
CA LYS A 251 1.61 12.42 4.28
C LYS A 251 0.21 12.98 4.09
N GLU A 252 -0.38 12.81 2.91
CA GLU A 252 -1.78 13.18 2.67
C GLU A 252 -2.71 12.44 3.66
N VAL A 253 -2.54 11.13 3.82
CA VAL A 253 -3.29 10.34 4.81
C VAL A 253 -3.08 10.86 6.23
N GLU A 254 -1.84 11.17 6.63
CA GLU A 254 -1.54 11.74 7.95
C GLU A 254 -2.28 13.07 8.17
N VAL A 255 -2.30 13.95 7.18
CA VAL A 255 -2.98 15.25 7.24
C VAL A 255 -4.49 15.07 7.31
N GLU A 256 -5.10 14.30 6.41
CA GLU A 256 -6.57 14.09 6.41
C GLU A 256 -7.03 13.44 7.72
N TYR A 257 -6.26 12.48 8.24
CA TYR A 257 -6.55 11.85 9.52
C TYR A 257 -6.54 12.87 10.68
N LEU A 258 -5.51 13.71 10.76
CA LEU A 258 -5.40 14.72 11.81
C LEU A 258 -6.51 15.78 11.71
N MET A 259 -6.94 16.12 10.49
CA MET A 259 -8.04 17.07 10.30
C MET A 259 -9.37 16.59 10.89
N GLN A 260 -9.61 15.27 10.90
CA GLN A 260 -10.81 14.67 11.49
C GLN A 260 -10.66 14.40 13.01
N ARG A 261 -9.46 14.56 13.57
CA ARG A 261 -9.09 14.05 14.90
C ARG A 261 -9.83 14.70 16.08
N LEU A 262 -10.43 15.87 15.87
CA LEU A 262 -11.18 16.64 16.86
C LEU A 262 -12.68 16.73 16.56
N GLU A 263 -13.17 16.11 15.49
CA GLU A 263 -14.59 16.06 15.15
C GLU A 263 -15.36 15.24 16.19
N PRO A 264 -16.64 15.49 16.47
CA PRO A 264 -17.41 14.64 17.38
C PRO A 264 -17.41 13.18 16.91
N ALA A 265 -17.05 12.24 17.78
CA ALA A 265 -17.12 10.81 17.46
C ALA A 265 -18.58 10.43 17.16
N GLN A 266 -18.85 9.97 15.94
CA GLN A 266 -20.14 9.39 15.54
C GLN A 266 -20.28 7.96 16.08
#